data_AF-A0A3B0U801-F1
#
_entry.id   AF-A0A3B0U801-F1
#
_cell.length_a   1.000
_cell.length_b   1.000
_cell.length_c   1.000
_cell.angle_alpha   90.00
_cell.angle_beta   90.00
_cell.angle_gamma   90.00
#
_symmetry.space_group_name_H-M   'P 1'
#
loop_
_entity.id
_entity.type
_entity.pdbx_description
1 polymer ?
#
loop_
_entity_poly.entity_id
_entity_poly.type
_entity_poly.pdbx_seq_one_letter_code
_entity_poly.pdbx_strand_id
1 'polypeptide(L)'
;SMVFTNVINPRSAVIRRGKYLKTLVKKGASIGANATIVCGNDIGEFALVGAGAVVTKEVLPYALVVGNPSKQIGWISEYGHRLEFDENGFATCLESKEKYQLAENKVAKI
;
A
#
# COMPACT_ATOMS: atom_id res chain seq x y z
N SER A 1 5.56 14.86 -4.73
CA SER A 1 5.21 15.10 -3.31
C SER A 1 4.15 14.09 -2.89
N MET A 2 4.06 13.78 -1.60
CA MET A 2 2.98 12.99 -0.99
C MET A 2 2.75 13.53 0.44
N VAL A 3 1.65 13.14 1.10
CA VAL A 3 1.27 13.67 2.42
C VAL A 3 1.13 12.56 3.46
N PHE A 4 1.84 12.69 4.58
CA PHE A 4 1.60 11.93 5.81
C PHE A 4 0.84 12.76 6.83
N THR A 5 0.04 12.09 7.65
CA THR A 5 -0.59 12.65 8.83
C THR A 5 -0.10 11.93 10.08
N ASN A 6 -0.38 12.46 11.27
CA ASN A 6 -0.03 11.83 12.56
C ASN A 6 -1.15 11.93 13.61
N VAL A 7 -2.21 12.71 13.36
CA VAL A 7 -3.36 12.86 14.24
C VAL A 7 -4.62 12.50 13.45
N ILE A 8 -5.38 11.53 13.94
CA ILE A 8 -6.57 11.02 13.23
C ILE A 8 -7.72 12.03 13.17
N ASN A 9 -7.87 12.86 14.20
CA ASN A 9 -8.97 13.80 14.34
C ASN A 9 -8.48 15.18 14.85
N PRO A 10 -7.67 15.92 14.08
CA PRO A 10 -7.08 17.17 14.54
C PRO A 10 -8.17 18.24 14.79
N ARG A 11 -7.97 19.05 15.83
CA ARG A 11 -8.75 20.27 16.10
C ARG A 11 -7.82 21.37 16.62
N SER A 12 -7.96 22.58 16.10
CA SER A 12 -7.07 23.72 16.39
C SER A 12 -6.97 24.04 17.88
N ALA A 13 -8.08 24.00 18.61
CA ALA A 13 -8.13 24.27 20.05
C ALA A 13 -7.69 23.07 20.91
N VAL A 14 -7.50 21.87 20.33
CA VAL A 14 -7.27 20.63 21.07
C VAL A 14 -5.90 20.05 20.73
N ILE A 15 -4.93 20.30 21.62
CA ILE A 15 -3.56 19.80 21.50
C ILE A 15 -3.58 18.27 21.70
N ARG A 16 -3.13 17.53 20.69
CA ARG A 16 -2.99 16.07 20.71
C ARG A 16 -1.54 15.60 20.65
N ARG A 17 -0.59 16.45 21.07
CA ARG A 17 0.81 16.07 21.26
C ARG A 17 0.87 14.85 22.19
N GLY A 18 1.60 13.81 21.80
CA GLY A 18 1.66 12.53 22.52
C GLY A 18 0.60 11.50 22.13
N LYS A 19 -0.41 11.86 21.32
CA LYS A 19 -1.41 10.93 20.75
C LYS A 19 -1.18 10.69 19.25
N TYR A 20 0.08 10.75 18.82
CA TYR A 20 0.41 10.55 17.42
C TYR A 20 0.35 9.07 17.06
N LEU A 21 -0.33 8.76 15.97
CA LEU A 21 -0.33 7.42 15.41
C LEU A 21 0.87 7.24 14.50
N LYS A 22 1.52 6.09 14.65
CA LYS A 22 2.62 5.67 13.77
C LYS A 22 2.02 5.19 12.44
N THR A 23 2.75 5.45 11.37
CA THR A 23 2.49 4.89 10.04
C THR A 23 3.79 4.26 9.58
N LEU A 24 3.86 2.93 9.54
CA LEU A 24 5.06 2.23 9.09
C LEU A 24 4.99 2.02 7.58
N VAL A 25 6.01 2.52 6.87
CA VAL A 25 6.22 2.22 5.46
C VAL A 25 7.28 1.13 5.37
N LYS A 26 6.89 -0.06 4.93
CA LYS A 26 7.82 -1.20 4.83
C LYS A 26 8.66 -1.14 3.55
N LYS A 27 9.65 -2.02 3.46
CA LYS A 27 10.65 -2.07 2.40
C LYS A 27 9.99 -2.12 1.01
N GLY A 28 10.51 -1.33 0.07
CA GLY A 28 10.10 -1.36 -1.34
C GLY A 28 8.71 -0.79 -1.63
N ALA A 29 7.95 -0.37 -0.62
CA ALA A 29 6.67 0.28 -0.82
C ALA A 29 6.84 1.59 -1.62
N SER A 30 5.95 1.81 -2.57
CA SER A 30 5.95 2.98 -3.45
C SER A 30 4.68 3.79 -3.23
N ILE A 31 4.85 5.09 -2.99
CA ILE A 31 3.74 6.01 -2.74
C ILE A 31 3.65 7.02 -3.87
N GLY A 32 2.58 6.93 -4.65
CA GLY A 32 2.33 7.74 -5.82
C GLY A 32 2.24 9.23 -5.52
N ALA A 33 2.47 10.03 -6.55
CA ALA A 33 2.41 11.48 -6.43
C ALA A 33 1.05 11.95 -5.91
N ASN A 34 1.06 12.92 -4.99
CA ASN A 34 -0.11 13.51 -4.35
C ASN A 34 -0.99 12.52 -3.56
N ALA A 35 -0.50 11.32 -3.24
CA ALA A 35 -1.20 10.42 -2.34
C ALA A 35 -1.18 10.95 -0.89
N THR A 36 -2.25 10.67 -0.15
CA THR A 36 -2.40 11.04 1.26
C THR A 36 -2.57 9.80 2.12
N ILE A 37 -1.75 9.67 3.16
CA ILE A 37 -1.78 8.54 4.09
C ILE A 37 -2.36 8.99 5.43
N VAL A 38 -3.55 8.48 5.75
CA VAL A 38 -4.16 8.68 7.08
C VAL A 38 -3.35 7.88 8.10
N CYS A 39 -2.96 8.53 9.18
CA CYS A 39 -2.10 7.96 10.21
C CYS A 39 -2.68 6.70 10.86
N GLY A 40 -1.80 5.80 11.33
CA GLY A 40 -2.20 4.52 11.92
C GLY A 40 -2.40 3.39 10.91
N ASN A 41 -2.17 3.64 9.63
CA ASN A 41 -2.32 2.64 8.57
C ASN A 41 -0.94 2.29 7.97
N ASP A 42 -0.47 1.08 8.24
CA ASP A 42 0.81 0.62 7.71
C ASP A 42 0.74 0.35 6.20
N ILE A 43 1.87 0.48 5.53
CA ILE A 43 2.04 0.17 4.10
C ILE A 43 2.98 -1.02 3.98
N GLY A 44 2.45 -2.12 3.47
CA GLY A 44 3.12 -3.40 3.28
C GLY A 44 4.31 -3.33 2.33
N GLU A 45 5.16 -4.36 2.41
CA GLU A 45 6.35 -4.46 1.56
C GLU A 45 5.97 -4.48 0.09
N PHE A 46 6.68 -3.71 -0.73
CA PHE A 46 6.46 -3.61 -2.18
C PHE A 46 5.03 -3.22 -2.62
N ALA A 47 4.19 -2.73 -1.71
CA ALA A 47 2.89 -2.20 -2.08
C ALA A 47 3.03 -0.96 -2.97
N LEU A 48 2.11 -0.77 -3.92
CA LEU A 48 2.03 0.43 -4.74
C LEU A 48 0.74 1.20 -4.43
N VAL A 49 0.89 2.38 -3.84
CA VAL A 49 -0.18 3.36 -3.68
C VAL A 49 -0.20 4.24 -4.92
N GLY A 50 -1.32 4.24 -5.66
CA GLY A 50 -1.49 5.06 -6.85
C GLY A 50 -1.46 6.56 -6.57
N ALA A 51 -1.17 7.34 -7.61
CA ALA A 51 -1.19 8.80 -7.52
C ALA A 51 -2.58 9.32 -7.10
N GLY A 52 -2.59 10.34 -6.22
CA GLY A 52 -3.82 10.95 -5.70
C GLY A 52 -4.66 10.05 -4.78
N ALA A 53 -4.18 8.85 -4.42
CA ALA A 53 -4.94 7.94 -3.56
C ALA A 53 -4.99 8.44 -2.11
N VAL A 54 -6.10 8.17 -1.42
CA VAL A 54 -6.27 8.49 0.02
C VAL A 54 -6.37 7.20 0.81
N VAL A 55 -5.26 6.83 1.45
CA VAL A 55 -5.14 5.59 2.22
C VAL A 55 -5.78 5.77 3.59
N THR A 56 -6.82 4.99 3.85
CA THR A 56 -7.63 5.04 5.09
C THR A 56 -7.60 3.72 5.88
N LYS A 57 -6.92 2.70 5.35
CA LYS A 57 -6.77 1.35 5.92
C LYS A 57 -5.37 0.83 5.63
N GLU A 58 -4.91 -0.17 6.38
CA GLU A 58 -3.65 -0.85 6.12
C GLU A 58 -3.58 -1.37 4.67
N VAL A 59 -2.41 -1.24 4.04
CA VAL A 59 -2.14 -1.71 2.69
C VAL A 59 -1.30 -2.99 2.78
N LEU A 60 -1.80 -4.09 2.21
CA LEU A 60 -1.11 -5.38 2.26
C LEU A 60 0.18 -5.37 1.42
N PRO A 61 1.17 -6.24 1.73
CA PRO A 61 2.35 -6.42 0.90
C PRO A 61 1.97 -6.71 -0.56
N TYR A 62 2.69 -6.12 -1.52
CA TYR A 62 2.43 -6.22 -2.96
C TYR A 62 1.08 -5.68 -3.43
N ALA A 63 0.25 -5.11 -2.57
CA ALA A 63 -1.07 -4.60 -2.98
C ALA A 63 -0.94 -3.36 -3.86
N LEU A 64 -1.76 -3.32 -4.92
CA LEU A 64 -1.96 -2.13 -5.74
C LEU A 64 -3.27 -1.44 -5.31
N VAL A 65 -3.17 -0.25 -4.72
CA VAL A 65 -4.33 0.52 -4.23
C VAL A 65 -4.46 1.86 -4.94
N VAL A 66 -5.68 2.26 -5.30
CA VAL A 66 -5.97 3.53 -5.98
C VAL A 66 -7.26 4.17 -5.48
N GLY A 67 -7.44 5.48 -5.72
CA GLY A 67 -8.69 6.20 -5.48
C GLY A 67 -8.82 6.84 -4.09
N ASN A 68 -9.94 7.49 -3.84
CA ASN A 68 -10.26 8.20 -2.61
C ASN A 68 -11.69 7.84 -2.12
N PRO A 69 -11.86 7.07 -1.03
CA PRO A 69 -10.80 6.37 -0.31
C PRO A 69 -10.17 5.27 -1.17
N SER A 70 -8.92 4.92 -0.88
CA SER A 70 -8.18 3.93 -1.66
C SER A 70 -8.83 2.56 -1.58
N LYS A 71 -8.94 1.88 -2.72
CA LYS A 71 -9.36 0.48 -2.82
C LYS A 71 -8.27 -0.33 -3.50
N GLN A 72 -8.09 -1.57 -3.06
CA GLN A 72 -7.21 -2.50 -3.73
C GLN A 72 -7.84 -2.92 -5.06
N ILE A 73 -7.07 -2.82 -6.15
CA ILE A 73 -7.49 -3.20 -7.50
C ILE A 73 -6.64 -4.36 -8.06
N GLY A 74 -5.63 -4.82 -7.33
CA GLY A 74 -4.81 -5.95 -7.72
C GLY A 74 -3.55 -6.05 -6.89
N TRP A 75 -2.54 -6.67 -7.48
CA TRP A 75 -1.23 -6.91 -6.90
C TRP A 75 -0.15 -6.51 -7.90
N ILE A 76 1.03 -6.21 -7.38
CA ILE A 76 2.16 -5.73 -8.15
C ILE A 76 3.42 -6.49 -7.77
N SER A 77 4.32 -6.70 -8.72
CA SER A 77 5.64 -7.27 -8.46
C SER A 77 6.58 -6.23 -7.85
N GLU A 78 7.74 -6.68 -7.38
CA GLU A 78 8.82 -5.80 -6.89
C GLU A 78 9.30 -4.80 -7.98
N TYR A 79 9.02 -5.09 -9.25
CA TYR A 79 9.40 -4.29 -10.42
C TYR A 79 8.28 -3.37 -10.92
N GLY A 80 7.15 -3.30 -10.23
CA GLY A 80 6.07 -2.39 -10.59
C GLY A 80 5.14 -2.89 -11.71
N HIS A 81 5.18 -4.19 -12.05
CA HIS A 81 4.27 -4.80 -13.02
C HIS A 81 3.10 -5.45 -12.31
N ARG A 82 1.88 -5.26 -12.83
CA ARG A 82 0.68 -5.90 -12.30
C ARG A 82 0.81 -7.42 -12.43
N LEU A 83 0.52 -8.13 -11.35
CA LEU A 83 0.53 -9.60 -11.34
C LEU A 83 -0.85 -10.13 -11.76
N GLU A 84 -0.85 -11.03 -12.74
CA GLU A 84 -2.00 -11.81 -13.15
C GLU A 84 -1.85 -13.23 -12.63
N PHE A 85 -2.73 -13.63 -11.73
CA PHE A 85 -2.70 -14.94 -11.09
C PHE A 85 -3.55 -15.95 -11.89
N ASP A 86 -3.01 -17.15 -12.06
CA ASP A 86 -3.72 -18.28 -12.64
C ASP A 86 -4.71 -18.93 -11.65
N GLU A 87 -5.43 -19.97 -12.09
CA GLU A 87 -6.39 -20.72 -11.25
C GLU A 87 -5.73 -21.39 -10.04
N ASN A 88 -4.42 -21.63 -10.11
CA ASN A 88 -3.63 -22.22 -9.02
C ASN A 88 -3.03 -21.16 -8.08
N GLY A 89 -3.27 -19.87 -8.35
CA GLY A 89 -2.79 -18.74 -7.57
C GLY A 89 -1.33 -18.38 -7.84
N PHE A 90 -0.75 -18.74 -8.98
CA PHE A 90 0.62 -18.34 -9.36
C PHE A 90 0.61 -17.22 -10.39
N ALA A 91 1.57 -16.30 -10.26
CA ALA A 91 1.83 -15.23 -11.22
C ALA A 91 3.33 -15.14 -11.49
N THR A 92 3.71 -14.74 -12.71
CA THR A 92 5.10 -14.47 -13.08
C THR A 92 5.25 -13.02 -13.50
N CYS A 93 6.24 -12.32 -12.97
CA CYS A 93 6.53 -10.95 -13.38
C CYS A 93 7.12 -10.93 -14.79
N LEU A 94 6.64 -10.03 -15.65
CA LEU A 94 7.08 -9.90 -17.04
C LEU A 94 8.56 -9.53 -17.17
N GLU A 95 9.04 -8.63 -16.31
CA GLU A 95 10.41 -8.11 -16.40
C GLU A 95 11.43 -8.99 -15.65
N SER A 96 11.19 -9.28 -14.36
CA SER A 96 12.13 -10.04 -13.55
C SER A 96 12.04 -11.55 -13.71
N LYS A 97 10.95 -12.07 -14.32
CA LYS A 97 10.62 -13.50 -14.43
C LYS A 97 10.47 -14.21 -13.08
N GLU A 98 10.39 -13.45 -11.99
CA GLU A 98 10.16 -13.97 -10.64
C GLU A 98 8.73 -14.47 -10.49
N LYS A 99 8.56 -15.50 -9.67
CA LYS A 99 7.26 -16.12 -9.42
C LYS A 99 6.69 -15.65 -8.09
N TYR A 100 5.38 -15.51 -8.08
CA TYR A 100 4.60 -15.06 -6.94
C TYR A 100 3.43 -16.02 -6.75
N GLN A 101 3.05 -16.26 -5.50
CA GLN A 101 1.89 -17.04 -5.12
C GLN A 101 0.90 -16.16 -4.35
N LEU A 102 -0.38 -16.26 -4.69
CA LEU A 102 -1.50 -15.70 -3.96
C LEU A 102 -2.19 -16.80 -3.15
N ALA A 103 -2.10 -16.72 -1.83
CA ALA A 103 -2.79 -17.61 -0.91
C ALA A 103 -3.53 -16.78 0.15
N GLU A 104 -4.82 -17.04 0.37
CA GLU A 104 -5.63 -16.36 1.40
C GLU A 104 -5.51 -14.83 1.37
N ASN A 105 -5.52 -14.24 0.17
CA ASN A 105 -5.38 -12.79 -0.04
C ASN A 105 -4.03 -12.21 0.41
N LYS A 106 -2.96 -13.02 0.41
CA LYS A 106 -1.57 -12.60 0.63
C LYS A 106 -0.72 -13.05 -0.54
N VAL A 107 0.12 -12.14 -1.03
CA VAL A 107 1.10 -12.44 -2.06
C VAL A 107 2.46 -12.66 -1.43
N ALA A 108 3.14 -13.72 -1.84
CA ALA A 108 4.52 -14.01 -1.49
C ALA A 108 5.31 -14.34 -2.75
N LYS A 109 6.56 -13.89 -2.80
CA LYS A 109 7.54 -14.28 -3.81
C LYS A 109 8.07 -15.69 -3.49
N ILE A 110 8.29 -16.49 -4.53
CA ILE A 110 8.75 -17.89 -4.46
C ILE A 110 10.17 -18.01 -4.98
#